data_AF-A0A969Z778-F1
#
_entry.id   AF-A0A969Z778-F1
#
_cell.length_a   1.000
_cell.length_b   1.000
_cell.length_c   1.000
_cell.angle_alpha   90.00
_cell.angle_beta   90.00
_cell.angle_gamma   90.00
#
_symmetry.space_group_name_H-M   'P 1'
#
loop_
_entity.id
_entity.type
_entity.pdbx_description
1 polymer ?
#
loop_
_entity_poly.entity_id
_entity_poly.type
_entity_poly.pdbx_seq_one_letter_code
_entity_poly.pdbx_strand_id
1 'polypeptide(L)'
;MVPPFEKIIKSFAIDTSGVMLILIASIPLTNPPYLQPVLIGAAFIGFYFFPYILNTGQTFGKRVEKIKVVDKSGADARLWRILLRQLVFLVLSIGTFGIYLIFTFFF
;
A
#
# COMPACT_ATOMS: atom_id res chain seq x y z
N MET A 1 -10.78 -15.50 -8.12
CA MET A 1 -9.97 -15.24 -9.33
C MET A 1 -8.79 -14.36 -8.95
N VAL A 2 -7.62 -14.59 -9.53
CA VAL A 2 -6.45 -13.72 -9.34
C VAL A 2 -6.70 -12.42 -10.11
N PRO A 3 -6.58 -11.24 -9.47
CA PRO A 3 -6.79 -9.97 -10.18
C PRO A 3 -5.71 -9.76 -11.25
N PRO A 4 -6.03 -9.12 -12.39
CA PRO A 4 -5.06 -8.81 -13.42
C PRO A 4 -4.01 -7.83 -12.90
N PHE A 5 -2.79 -7.93 -13.43
CA PHE A 5 -1.64 -7.10 -13.06
C PHE A 5 -1.97 -5.59 -13.08
N GLU A 6 -2.67 -5.14 -14.10
CA GLU A 6 -3.10 -3.74 -14.25
C GLU A 6 -3.87 -3.22 -13.03
N LYS A 7 -4.84 -4.02 -12.53
CA LYS A 7 -5.61 -3.64 -11.33
C LYS A 7 -4.74 -3.59 -10.08
N ILE A 8 -3.75 -4.48 -9.98
CA ILE A 8 -2.83 -4.49 -8.85
C ILE A 8 -1.95 -3.23 -8.88
N ILE A 9 -1.37 -2.87 -10.03
CA ILE A 9 -0.60 -1.64 -10.16
C ILE A 9 -1.48 -0.43 -9.88
N LYS A 10 -2.69 -0.35 -10.44
CA LYS A 10 -3.60 0.77 -10.20
C LYS A 10 -3.90 0.93 -8.71
N SER A 11 -4.22 -0.17 -8.03
CA SER A 11 -4.44 -0.14 -6.58
C SER A 11 -3.21 0.36 -5.80
N PHE A 12 -2.02 -0.10 -6.18
CA PHE A 12 -0.77 0.33 -5.56
C PHE A 12 -0.45 1.80 -5.85
N ALA A 13 -0.67 2.25 -7.07
CA ALA A 13 -0.46 3.64 -7.49
C ALA A 13 -1.43 4.60 -6.79
N ILE A 14 -2.68 4.19 -6.54
CA ILE A 14 -3.65 4.96 -5.75
C ILE A 14 -3.18 5.11 -4.29
N ASP A 15 -2.73 4.02 -3.66
CA ASP A 15 -2.21 4.09 -2.28
C ASP A 15 -0.94 4.95 -2.22
N THR A 16 -0.05 4.81 -3.21
CA THR A 16 1.19 5.59 -3.33
C THR A 16 0.93 7.07 -3.57
N SER A 17 -0.02 7.41 -4.45
CA SER A 17 -0.35 8.79 -4.76
C SER A 17 -0.95 9.51 -3.55
N GLY A 18 -1.74 8.81 -2.73
CA GLY A 18 -2.21 9.33 -1.44
C GLY A 18 -1.06 9.75 -0.52
N VAL A 19 -0.03 8.92 -0.39
CA VAL A 19 1.17 9.26 0.39
C VAL A 19 1.94 10.43 -0.23
N MET A 20 2.10 10.45 -1.56
CA MET A 20 2.79 11.52 -2.27
C MET A 20 2.07 12.88 -2.16
N LEU A 21 0.74 12.88 -2.18
CA LEU A 21 -0.05 14.09 -1.97
C LEU A 21 0.18 14.68 -0.58
N ILE A 22 0.21 13.84 0.46
CA ILE A 22 0.54 14.32 1.82
C ILE A 22 1.97 14.83 1.89
N LEU A 23 2.92 14.15 1.25
CA LEU A 23 4.30 14.62 1.19
C LEU A 23 4.37 16.02 0.59
N ILE A 24 3.75 16.25 -0.57
CA ILE A 24 3.73 17.57 -1.23
C ILE A 24 3.02 18.61 -0.37
N ALA A 25 1.84 18.27 0.17
CA ALA A 25 1.07 19.17 1.03
C ALA A 25 1.78 19.51 2.35
N SER A 26 2.71 18.65 2.80
CA SER A 26 3.48 18.85 4.03
C SER A 26 4.73 19.72 3.84
N ILE A 27 5.15 20.03 2.62
CA ILE A 27 6.32 20.89 2.33
C ILE A 27 6.28 22.24 3.07
N PRO A 28 5.16 23.00 3.08
CA PRO A 28 5.11 24.26 3.83
C PRO A 28 5.05 24.07 5.35
N LEU A 29 4.85 22.85 5.85
CA LEU A 29 4.65 22.53 7.27
C LEU A 29 5.95 22.07 7.95
N THR A 30 7.05 22.76 7.66
CA THR A 30 8.38 22.48 8.22
C THR A 30 8.61 23.07 9.61
N ASN A 31 7.70 23.91 10.11
CA ASN A 31 7.76 24.43 11.47
C ASN A 31 6.49 24.02 12.25
N PRO A 32 6.61 23.24 13.32
CA PRO A 32 7.84 22.69 13.91
C PRO A 32 8.49 21.57 13.06
N PRO A 33 9.82 21.35 13.18
CA PRO A 33 10.58 20.46 12.29
C PRO A 33 10.18 18.99 12.35
N TYR A 34 9.52 18.56 13.42
CA TYR A 34 9.00 17.20 13.55
C TYR A 34 7.62 17.01 12.88
N LEU A 35 6.91 18.08 12.54
CA LEU A 35 5.55 17.99 12.01
C LEU A 35 5.53 17.30 10.64
N GLN A 36 6.39 17.74 9.72
CA GLN A 36 6.52 17.17 8.39
C GLN A 36 6.81 15.64 8.41
N PRO A 37 7.86 15.13 9.09
CA PRO A 37 8.13 13.69 9.12
C PRO A 37 7.02 12.90 9.83
N VAL A 38 6.36 13.47 10.85
CA VAL A 38 5.21 12.84 11.50
C VAL A 38 4.04 12.70 10.52
N LEU A 39 3.74 13.74 9.74
CA LEU A 39 2.66 13.68 8.73
C LEU A 39 2.95 12.67 7.62
N ILE A 40 4.19 12.62 7.13
CA ILE A 40 4.62 11.64 6.13
C ILE A 40 4.53 10.22 6.70
N GLY A 41 5.02 10.00 7.93
CA GLY A 41 4.93 8.71 8.62
C GLY A 41 3.49 8.27 8.87
N ALA A 42 2.64 9.20 9.30
CA ALA A 42 1.21 8.96 9.50
C ALA A 42 0.50 8.62 8.18
N ALA A 43 0.83 9.30 7.08
CA ALA A 43 0.29 8.98 5.75
C ALA A 43 0.75 7.60 5.29
N PHE A 44 2.04 7.29 5.44
CA PHE A 44 2.58 5.99 5.06
C PHE A 44 1.86 4.83 5.79
N ILE A 45 1.71 4.94 7.11
CA ILE A 45 0.96 3.96 7.91
C ILE A 45 -0.52 3.99 7.52
N GLY A 46 -1.10 5.18 7.38
CA GLY A 46 -2.52 5.41 7.11
C GLY A 46 -3.01 4.87 5.77
N PHE A 47 -2.19 4.92 4.72
CA PHE A 47 -2.55 4.40 3.41
C PHE A 47 -2.17 2.92 3.26
N TYR A 48 -0.98 2.50 3.71
CA TYR A 48 -0.50 1.14 3.43
C TYR A 48 -0.87 0.09 4.47
N PHE A 49 -1.09 0.47 5.74
CA PHE A 49 -1.21 -0.50 6.83
C PHE A 49 -2.52 -0.37 7.61
N PHE A 50 -2.92 0.85 7.95
CA PHE A 50 -4.12 1.13 8.73
C PHE A 50 -5.42 0.55 8.14
N PRO A 51 -5.67 0.59 6.81
CA PRO A 51 -6.91 0.07 6.25
C PRO A 51 -7.10 -1.43 6.49
N TYR A 52 -6.01 -2.19 6.60
CA TYR A 52 -6.06 -3.63 6.88
C TYR A 52 -6.54 -3.95 8.30
N ILE A 53 -6.33 -3.03 9.24
CA ILE A 53 -6.79 -3.17 10.62
C ILE A 53 -8.31 -3.01 10.69
N LEU A 54 -8.88 -2.11 9.88
CA LEU A 54 -10.33 -1.88 9.80
C LEU A 54 -11.06 -2.92 8.96
N ASN A 55 -10.47 -3.31 7.82
CA ASN A 55 -11.02 -4.31 6.92
C ASN A 55 -9.93 -5.26 6.44
N THR A 56 -10.02 -6.51 6.87
CA THR A 56 -9.00 -7.52 6.58
C THR A 56 -8.89 -7.73 5.06
N GLY A 57 -7.67 -7.61 4.56
CA GLY A 57 -7.36 -7.80 3.14
C GLY A 57 -7.69 -6.63 2.21
N GLN A 58 -8.03 -5.44 2.74
CA GLN A 58 -8.30 -4.24 1.92
C GLN A 58 -7.41 -3.04 2.26
N THR A 59 -7.04 -2.29 1.22
CA THR A 59 -6.50 -0.92 1.28
C THR A 59 -7.45 0.03 0.55
N PHE A 60 -7.19 1.33 0.61
CA PHE A 60 -8.01 2.31 -0.11
C PHE A 60 -7.98 2.04 -1.62
N GLY A 61 -6.80 1.91 -2.21
CA GLY A 61 -6.62 1.57 -3.63
C GLY A 61 -7.22 0.22 -3.99
N LYS A 62 -7.07 -0.80 -3.13
CA LYS A 62 -7.68 -2.12 -3.36
C LYS A 62 -9.20 -2.08 -3.30
N ARG A 63 -9.78 -1.23 -2.45
CA ARG A 63 -11.24 -1.03 -2.38
C ARG A 63 -11.76 -0.38 -3.66
N VAL A 64 -11.05 0.62 -4.19
CA VAL A 64 -11.38 1.26 -5.48
C VAL A 64 -11.33 0.25 -6.63
N GLU A 65 -10.29 -0.57 -6.69
CA GLU A 65 -10.11 -1.60 -7.73
C GLU A 65 -10.92 -2.89 -7.48
N LYS A 66 -11.71 -2.92 -6.40
CA LYS A 66 -12.55 -4.06 -5.98
C LYS A 66 -11.74 -5.36 -5.80
N ILE A 67 -10.56 -5.25 -5.19
CA ILE A 67 -9.65 -6.35 -4.86
C ILE A 67 -9.74 -6.64 -3.35
N LYS A 68 -9.89 -7.91 -2.98
CA LYS A 68 -9.75 -8.39 -1.60
C LYS A 68 -8.66 -9.46 -1.54
N VAL A 69 -7.75 -9.34 -0.57
CA VAL A 69 -6.74 -10.38 -0.30
C VAL A 69 -7.37 -11.43 0.61
N VAL A 70 -7.40 -12.67 0.14
CA VAL A 70 -7.95 -13.84 0.85
C VAL A 70 -6.93 -14.98 0.86
N ASP A 71 -7.12 -15.96 1.73
CA ASP A 71 -6.34 -17.19 1.73
C ASP A 71 -6.73 -18.10 0.54
N LYS A 72 -5.96 -19.16 0.30
CA LYS A 72 -6.20 -20.11 -0.81
C LYS A 72 -7.59 -20.77 -0.75
N SER A 73 -8.14 -20.94 0.45
CA SER A 73 -9.50 -21.46 0.67
C SER A 73 -10.60 -20.43 0.41
N GLY A 74 -10.25 -19.18 0.12
CA GLY A 74 -11.21 -18.06 0.00
C GLY A 74 -11.61 -17.43 1.33
N ALA A 75 -11.17 -17.99 2.46
CA ALA A 75 -11.37 -17.40 3.78
C ALA A 75 -10.49 -16.14 3.98
N ASP A 76 -10.86 -15.31 4.95
CA ASP A 76 -10.07 -14.12 5.27
C ASP A 76 -8.68 -14.50 5.79
N ALA A 77 -7.64 -13.94 5.17
CA ALA A 77 -6.27 -14.24 5.55
C ALA A 77 -5.94 -13.54 6.88
N ARG A 78 -5.10 -14.18 7.71
CA ARG A 78 -4.65 -13.62 8.99
C ARG A 78 -3.99 -12.26 8.78
N LEU A 79 -4.37 -11.26 9.58
CA LEU A 79 -3.90 -9.87 9.46
C LEU A 79 -2.37 -9.77 9.39
N TRP A 80 -1.65 -10.44 10.31
CA TRP A 80 -0.19 -10.37 10.33
C TRP A 80 0.43 -10.83 9.00
N ARG A 81 -0.14 -11.86 8.37
CA ARG A 81 0.38 -12.43 7.11
C ARG A 81 0.17 -11.44 5.97
N ILE A 82 -0.95 -10.70 5.99
CA ILE A 82 -1.23 -9.64 5.03
C ILE A 82 -0.27 -8.47 5.23
N LEU A 83 -0.03 -8.04 6.48
CA LEU A 83 0.88 -6.94 6.79
C LEU A 83 2.32 -7.27 6.39
N LEU A 84 2.80 -8.48 6.70
CA LEU A 84 4.14 -8.94 6.32
C LEU A 84 4.29 -9.00 4.79
N ARG A 85 3.29 -9.54 4.09
CA ARG A 85 3.26 -9.55 2.63
C ARG A 85 3.29 -8.12 2.07
N GLN A 86 2.49 -7.20 2.61
CA GLN A 86 2.46 -5.81 2.16
C GLN A 86 3.80 -5.12 2.37
N LEU A 87 4.44 -5.35 3.52
CA LEU A 87 5.75 -4.79 3.84
C LEU A 87 6.81 -5.29 2.86
N VAL A 88 6.91 -6.60 2.63
CA VAL A 88 7.86 -7.18 1.65
C VAL A 88 7.59 -6.64 0.26
N PHE A 89 6.32 -6.62 -0.16
CA PHE A 89 5.93 -6.11 -1.47
C PHE A 89 6.34 -4.65 -1.63
N LEU A 90 6.10 -3.80 -0.63
CA LEU A 90 6.41 -2.38 -0.69
C LEU A 90 7.91 -2.10 -0.66
N VAL A 91 8.65 -2.77 0.24
CA VAL A 91 10.12 -2.61 0.33
C VAL A 91 10.79 -3.04 -0.97
N LEU A 92 10.40 -4.18 -1.55
CA LEU A 92 10.96 -4.64 -2.81
C LEU A 92 10.51 -3.77 -3.98
N SER A 93 9.26 -3.33 -4.02
CA SER A 93 8.77 -2.46 -5.10
C SER A 93 9.49 -1.12 -5.10
N ILE A 94 9.66 -0.48 -3.94
CA ILE A 94 10.34 0.81 -3.84
C ILE A 94 11.86 0.63 -4.03
N GLY A 95 12.46 -0.35 -3.35
CA GLY A 95 13.91 -0.59 -3.40
C GLY A 95 14.42 -1.01 -4.78
N THR A 96 13.58 -1.65 -5.60
CA THR A 96 13.92 -2.02 -6.99
C THR A 96 13.38 -1.04 -8.03
N PHE A 97 12.86 0.13 -7.61
CA PHE A 97 12.23 1.10 -8.51
C PHE A 97 11.15 0.49 -9.42
N GLY A 98 10.38 -0.46 -8.89
CA GLY A 98 9.27 -1.11 -9.57
C GLY A 98 9.64 -2.37 -10.37
N ILE A 99 10.93 -2.70 -10.54
CA ILE A 99 11.37 -3.90 -11.29
C ILE A 99 10.81 -5.18 -10.67
N TYR A 100 10.73 -5.24 -9.33
CA TYR A 100 10.13 -6.37 -8.60
C TYR A 100 8.69 -6.67 -9.05
N LEU A 101 7.91 -5.64 -9.39
CA LEU A 101 6.53 -5.82 -9.86
C LEU A 101 6.51 -6.52 -11.22
N ILE A 102 7.39 -6.13 -12.13
CA ILE A 102 7.47 -6.76 -13.45
C ILE A 102 7.85 -8.23 -13.28
N PHE A 103 8.87 -8.52 -12.47
CA PHE A 103 9.32 -9.89 -12.25
C PHE A 103 8.22 -10.75 -11.62
N THR A 104 7.57 -10.28 -10.56
CA THR A 104 6.57 -11.06 -9.80
C THR A 104 5.31 -11.41 -10.60
N PHE A 105 4.98 -10.64 -11.63
CA PHE A 105 3.73 -10.79 -12.37
C PHE A 105 3.89 -11.35 -13.79
N PHE A 106 5.08 -11.30 -14.37
CA PHE A 106 5.32 -11.79 -15.74
C PHE A 106 6.28 -12.98 -15.83
N PHE A 107 7.03 -13.29 -14.77
CA PHE A 107 7.98 -14.40 -14.71
C PHE A 107 7.68 -15.31 -13.51
#